data_AF-A0A9Q6ZGD8-F1
#
_entry.id   AF-A0A9Q6ZGD8-F1
#
_cell.length_a   1.000
_cell.length_b   1.000
_cell.length_c   1.000
_cell.angle_alpha   90.00
_cell.angle_beta   90.00
_cell.angle_gamma   90.00
#
_symmetry.space_group_name_H-M   'P 1'
#
loop_
_entity.id
_entity.type
_entity.pdbx_description
1 polymer ?
#
loop_
_entity_poly.entity_id
_entity_poly.type
_entity_poly.pdbx_seq_one_letter_code
_entity_poly.pdbx_strand_id
1 'polypeptide(L)'
;MTIKDIKIALEIFEEACIKHAEATEKGDYKTANKYYTKIVKVAKFLKEENAITNLKNYLSSPFVGVRLWAGYYWLTINEQEGIKVLKEIVNSPTIHSLTAETTLSEWKRGNLKIW
;
A
#
# COMPACT_ATOMS: atom_id res chain seq x y z
N MET A 1 -1.50 -18.75 -3.59
CA MET A 1 -0.28 -17.94 -3.47
C MET A 1 0.47 -18.47 -2.28
N THR A 2 1.72 -18.87 -2.47
CA THR A 2 2.54 -19.44 -1.41
C THR A 2 3.63 -18.44 -1.08
N ILE A 3 3.62 -17.92 0.13
CA ILE A 3 4.69 -17.04 0.64
C ILE A 3 5.69 -17.96 1.34
N LYS A 4 6.92 -18.01 0.84
CA LYS A 4 7.96 -18.94 1.34
C LYS A 4 8.88 -18.29 2.37
N ASP A 5 9.17 -17.00 2.17
CA ASP A 5 10.06 -16.20 2.99
C ASP A 5 9.74 -14.71 2.79
N ILE A 6 10.44 -13.86 3.55
CA ILE A 6 10.28 -12.40 3.54
C ILE A 6 10.63 -11.80 2.17
N LYS A 7 11.65 -12.31 1.48
CA LYS A 7 12.06 -11.78 0.18
C LYS A 7 10.95 -11.98 -0.86
N ILE A 8 10.44 -13.20 -0.95
CA ILE A 8 9.31 -13.53 -1.83
C ILE A 8 8.06 -12.74 -1.45
N ALA A 9 7.81 -12.52 -0.15
CA ALA A 9 6.71 -11.68 0.30
C ALA A 9 6.83 -10.24 -0.24
N LEU A 10 8.01 -9.63 -0.15
CA LEU A 10 8.25 -8.26 -0.64
C LEU A 10 8.10 -8.16 -2.17
N GLU A 11 8.61 -9.14 -2.92
CA GLU A 11 8.43 -9.21 -4.38
C GLU A 11 6.95 -9.29 -4.76
N ILE A 12 6.18 -10.15 -4.07
CA ILE A 12 4.73 -10.26 -4.29
C ILE A 12 4.02 -8.96 -3.90
N PHE A 13 4.43 -8.30 -2.81
CA PHE A 13 3.85 -7.03 -2.39
C PHE A 13 3.99 -5.98 -3.49
N GLU A 14 5.20 -5.79 -3.99
CA GLU A 14 5.51 -4.80 -5.02
C GLU A 14 4.72 -5.08 -6.31
N GLU A 15 4.78 -6.32 -6.82
CA GLU A 15 4.04 -6.70 -8.03
C GLU A 15 2.52 -6.50 -7.84
N ALA A 16 1.98 -6.89 -6.70
CA ALA A 16 0.56 -6.75 -6.44
C ALA A 16 0.13 -5.29 -6.34
N CYS A 17 0.94 -4.42 -5.73
CA CYS A 17 0.68 -2.98 -5.67
C CYS A 17 0.69 -2.34 -7.06
N ILE A 18 1.66 -2.70 -7.91
CA ILE A 18 1.74 -2.22 -9.31
C ILE A 18 0.49 -2.65 -10.07
N LYS A 19 0.15 -3.94 -10.02
CA LYS A 19 -1.00 -4.49 -10.75
C LYS A 19 -2.35 -3.98 -10.24
N HIS A 20 -2.46 -3.73 -8.94
CA HIS A 20 -3.62 -3.08 -8.35
C HIS A 20 -3.80 -1.68 -8.93
N ALA A 21 -2.74 -0.86 -8.91
CA ALA A 21 -2.77 0.50 -9.43
C ALA A 21 -3.16 0.56 -10.91
N GLU A 22 -2.47 -0.22 -11.76
CA GLU A 22 -2.76 -0.32 -13.19
C GLU A 22 -4.23 -0.73 -13.47
N ALA A 23 -4.79 -1.64 -12.66
CA ALA A 23 -6.16 -2.09 -12.82
C ALA A 23 -7.17 -1.01 -12.39
N THR A 24 -6.89 -0.29 -11.31
CA THR A 24 -7.70 0.87 -10.88
C THR A 24 -7.73 1.96 -11.95
N GLU A 25 -6.59 2.30 -12.55
CA GLU A 25 -6.51 3.29 -13.64
C GLU A 25 -7.36 2.91 -14.85
N LYS A 26 -7.51 1.60 -15.11
CA LYS A 26 -8.32 1.06 -16.22
C LYS A 26 -9.78 0.84 -15.86
N GLY A 27 -10.19 1.06 -14.60
CA GLY A 27 -11.52 0.70 -14.12
C GLY A 27 -11.78 -0.80 -14.02
N ASP A 28 -10.75 -1.65 -14.09
CA ASP A 28 -10.86 -3.10 -13.96
C ASP A 28 -10.92 -3.49 -12.47
N TYR A 29 -12.11 -3.30 -11.89
CA TYR A 29 -12.35 -3.58 -10.47
C TYR A 29 -12.13 -5.07 -10.11
N LYS A 30 -12.34 -6.01 -11.05
CA LYS A 30 -12.15 -7.44 -10.78
C LYS A 30 -10.67 -7.74 -10.54
N THR A 31 -9.82 -7.21 -11.40
CA THR A 31 -8.36 -7.34 -11.26
C THR A 31 -7.84 -6.54 -10.07
N ALA A 32 -8.33 -5.31 -9.87
CA ALA A 32 -7.95 -4.51 -8.71
C ALA A 32 -8.27 -5.24 -7.39
N ASN A 33 -9.49 -5.77 -7.22
CA ASN A 33 -9.90 -6.50 -6.02
C ASN A 33 -9.08 -7.78 -5.79
N LYS A 34 -8.73 -8.49 -6.87
CA LYS A 34 -7.84 -9.66 -6.81
C LYS A 34 -6.48 -9.29 -6.23
N TYR A 35 -5.87 -8.21 -6.71
CA TYR A 35 -4.55 -7.77 -6.23
C TYR A 35 -4.62 -7.08 -4.86
N TYR A 36 -5.69 -6.37 -4.53
CA TYR A 36 -5.95 -5.89 -3.17
C TYR A 36 -5.92 -7.04 -2.16
N THR A 37 -6.62 -8.13 -2.46
CA THR A 37 -6.61 -9.33 -1.61
C THR A 37 -5.20 -9.90 -1.42
N LYS A 38 -4.35 -9.83 -2.44
CA LYS A 38 -2.95 -10.25 -2.33
C LYS A 38 -2.14 -9.30 -1.44
N ILE A 39 -2.28 -7.99 -1.64
CA ILE A 39 -1.58 -6.96 -0.85
C ILE A 39 -1.88 -7.15 0.64
N VAL A 40 -3.15 -7.27 1.01
CA VAL A 40 -3.56 -7.48 2.42
C VAL A 40 -2.97 -8.78 2.99
N LYS A 41 -3.00 -9.89 2.23
CA LYS A 41 -2.43 -11.16 2.67
C LYS A 41 -0.92 -11.06 2.91
N VAL A 42 -0.20 -10.39 2.02
CA VAL A 42 1.25 -10.22 2.15
C VAL A 42 1.59 -9.29 3.30
N ALA A 43 0.89 -8.16 3.45
CA ALA A 43 1.12 -7.24 4.56
C ALA A 43 0.86 -7.92 5.91
N LYS A 44 -0.20 -8.73 6.01
CA LYS A 44 -0.47 -9.55 7.20
C LYS A 44 0.66 -10.53 7.50
N PHE A 45 1.13 -11.28 6.49
CA PHE A 45 2.28 -12.17 6.65
C PHE A 45 3.53 -11.42 7.13
N LEU A 46 3.88 -10.30 6.49
CA LEU A 46 5.02 -9.48 6.90
C LEU A 46 4.88 -8.98 8.34
N LYS A 47 3.66 -8.63 8.78
CA LYS A 47 3.42 -8.25 10.16
C LYS A 47 3.62 -9.42 11.13
N GLU A 48 3.08 -10.60 10.82
CA GLU A 48 3.20 -11.81 11.64
C GLU A 48 4.66 -12.26 11.79
N GLU A 49 5.47 -12.06 10.75
CA GLU A 49 6.92 -12.33 10.73
C GLU A 49 7.77 -11.18 11.31
N ASN A 50 7.18 -10.15 11.92
CA ASN A 50 7.86 -8.94 12.40
C ASN A 50 8.72 -8.22 11.33
N ALA A 51 8.35 -8.37 10.05
CA ALA A 51 9.06 -7.88 8.88
C ALA A 51 8.34 -6.73 8.16
N ILE A 52 7.24 -6.20 8.72
CA ILE A 52 6.47 -5.09 8.12
C ILE A 52 7.31 -3.81 7.95
N THR A 53 8.34 -3.63 8.79
CA THR A 53 9.29 -2.51 8.72
C THR A 53 10.07 -2.49 7.39
N ASN A 54 10.17 -3.62 6.68
CA ASN A 54 10.82 -3.69 5.38
C ASN A 54 10.09 -2.90 4.28
N LEU A 55 8.81 -2.55 4.50
CA LEU A 55 8.07 -1.67 3.59
C LEU A 55 8.64 -0.24 3.54
N LYS A 56 9.53 0.14 4.47
CA LYS A 56 10.26 1.43 4.42
C LYS A 56 10.93 1.67 3.08
N ASN A 57 11.52 0.61 2.49
CA ASN A 57 12.23 0.70 1.22
C ASN A 57 11.32 1.04 0.04
N TYR A 58 10.01 0.86 0.20
CA TYR A 58 9.00 1.13 -0.82
C TYR A 58 8.37 2.53 -0.74
N LEU A 59 8.67 3.30 0.31
CA LEU A 59 8.18 4.67 0.47
C LEU A 59 8.67 5.60 -0.66
N SER A 60 9.84 5.32 -1.23
CA SER A 60 10.43 6.04 -2.37
C SER A 60 10.37 5.25 -3.69
N SER A 61 9.53 4.21 -3.78
CA SER A 61 9.39 3.43 -5.01
C SER A 61 9.01 4.33 -6.20
N PRO A 62 9.49 4.08 -7.43
CA PRO A 62 9.04 4.83 -8.60
C PRO A 62 7.54 4.62 -8.89
N PHE A 63 6.96 3.50 -8.45
CA PHE A 63 5.57 3.15 -8.71
C PHE A 63 4.62 3.74 -7.67
N VAL A 64 3.65 4.53 -8.12
CA VAL A 64 2.68 5.21 -7.23
C VAL A 64 1.86 4.22 -6.39
N GLY A 65 1.44 3.09 -6.97
CA GLY A 65 0.71 2.05 -6.25
C GLY A 65 1.51 1.45 -5.10
N VAL A 66 2.82 1.27 -5.30
CA VAL A 66 3.73 0.73 -4.28
C VAL A 66 3.88 1.75 -3.14
N ARG A 67 4.12 3.03 -3.46
CA ARG A 67 4.18 4.10 -2.44
C ARG A 67 2.87 4.25 -1.68
N LEU A 68 1.72 4.14 -2.36
CA LEU A 68 0.39 4.26 -1.76
C LEU A 68 0.18 3.21 -0.66
N TRP A 69 0.39 1.94 -0.99
CA TRP A 69 0.17 0.85 -0.04
C TRP A 69 1.27 0.76 1.02
N ALA A 70 2.53 1.05 0.67
CA ALA A 70 3.60 1.15 1.66
C ALA A 70 3.29 2.27 2.66
N GLY A 71 2.95 3.47 2.19
CA GLY A 71 2.55 4.60 3.02
C GLY A 71 1.34 4.31 3.90
N TYR A 72 0.32 3.63 3.36
CA TYR A 72 -0.85 3.15 4.11
C TYR A 72 -0.45 2.33 5.34
N TYR A 73 0.31 1.24 5.16
CA TYR A 73 0.72 0.41 6.30
C TYR A 73 1.71 1.12 7.22
N TRP A 74 2.55 2.01 6.65
CA TRP A 74 3.53 2.78 7.41
C TRP A 74 2.90 3.77 8.39
N LEU A 75 1.65 4.19 8.19
CA LEU A 75 0.91 5.01 9.16
C LEU A 75 0.92 4.39 10.57
N THR A 76 0.91 3.06 10.66
CA THR A 76 0.92 2.33 11.94
C THR A 76 2.30 2.16 12.57
N ILE A 77 3.37 2.47 11.84
CA ILE A 77 4.77 2.32 12.27
C ILE A 77 5.41 3.69 12.53
N ASN A 78 5.27 4.60 11.58
CA ASN A 78 5.69 5.99 11.68
C ASN A 78 4.67 6.86 10.94
N GLU A 79 3.70 7.36 11.70
CA GLU A 79 2.61 8.17 11.19
C GLU A 79 3.08 9.38 10.38
N GLN A 80 4.07 10.12 10.89
CA GLN A 80 4.56 11.34 10.23
C GLN A 80 5.11 11.04 8.83
N GLU A 81 5.90 9.98 8.70
CA GLU A 81 6.49 9.57 7.43
C GLU A 81 5.43 8.98 6.48
N GLY A 82 4.49 8.16 6.99
CA GLY A 82 3.38 7.63 6.21
C GLY A 82 2.49 8.74 5.64
N ILE A 83 2.14 9.73 6.48
CA ILE A 83 1.39 10.92 6.06
C ILE A 83 2.13 11.70 4.99
N LYS A 84 3.46 11.87 5.13
CA LYS A 84 4.27 12.58 4.14
C LYS A 84 4.16 11.93 2.77
N VAL A 85 4.36 10.61 2.67
CA VAL A 85 4.27 9.87 1.41
C VAL A 85 2.88 9.97 0.80
N LEU A 86 1.82 9.79 1.60
CA LEU A 86 0.45 9.88 1.10
C LEU A 86 0.12 11.30 0.61
N LYS A 87 0.59 12.36 1.28
CA LYS A 87 0.41 13.75 0.83
C LYS A 87 1.12 14.03 -0.50
N GLU A 88 2.31 13.45 -0.73
CA GLU A 88 2.99 13.55 -2.02
C GLU A 88 2.15 12.94 -3.15
N ILE A 89 1.42 11.85 -2.87
CA ILE A 89 0.49 11.22 -3.84
C ILE A 89 -0.76 12.08 -4.07
N VAL A 90 -1.32 12.68 -3.02
CA VAL A 90 -2.46 13.62 -3.13
C VAL A 90 -2.15 14.76 -4.10
N ASN A 91 -0.92 15.28 -4.07
CA ASN A 91 -0.49 16.38 -4.95
C ASN A 91 -0.13 15.93 -6.38
N SER A 92 -0.27 14.65 -6.71
CA SER A 92 0.00 14.12 -8.04
C SER A 92 -1.27 14.10 -8.91
N PRO A 93 -1.20 14.36 -10.23
CA PRO A 93 -2.35 14.32 -11.13
C PRO A 93 -2.77 12.89 -11.51
N THR A 94 -2.68 11.95 -10.57
CA THR A 94 -3.02 10.53 -10.78
C THR A 94 -4.38 10.20 -10.17
N ILE A 95 -5.06 9.17 -10.67
CA ILE A 95 -6.32 8.68 -10.09
C ILE A 95 -6.16 8.23 -8.62
N HIS A 96 -4.92 7.92 -8.21
CA HIS A 96 -4.57 7.49 -6.87
C HIS A 96 -4.54 8.62 -5.83
N SER A 97 -4.55 9.89 -6.27
CA SER A 97 -4.66 11.05 -5.39
C SER A 97 -5.89 10.98 -4.48
N LEU A 98 -7.05 10.62 -5.04
CA LEU A 98 -8.31 10.48 -4.30
C LEU A 98 -8.24 9.36 -3.25
N THR A 99 -7.61 8.23 -3.59
CA THR A 99 -7.41 7.13 -2.62
C THR A 99 -6.51 7.56 -1.48
N ALA A 100 -5.42 8.27 -1.76
CA ALA A 100 -4.50 8.79 -0.75
C ALA A 100 -5.18 9.83 0.15
N GLU A 101 -5.97 10.74 -0.43
CA GLU A 101 -6.73 11.75 0.31
C GLU A 101 -7.76 11.11 1.23
N THR A 102 -8.54 10.16 0.71
CA THR A 102 -9.53 9.40 1.49
C THR A 102 -8.86 8.66 2.65
N THR A 103 -7.71 8.03 2.39
CA THR A 103 -6.92 7.34 3.43
C THR A 103 -6.52 8.29 4.54
N LEU A 104 -5.95 9.45 4.20
CA LEU A 104 -5.54 10.46 5.17
C LEU A 104 -6.72 11.02 5.97
N SER A 105 -7.86 11.26 5.31
CA SER A 105 -9.09 11.72 5.96
C SER A 105 -9.59 10.72 6.99
N GLU A 106 -9.74 9.44 6.60
CA GLU A 106 -10.25 8.40 7.49
C GLU A 106 -9.27 8.03 8.60
N TRP A 107 -7.96 8.11 8.33
CA TRP A 107 -6.92 8.00 9.35
C TRP A 107 -7.04 9.12 10.39
N LYS A 108 -7.11 10.38 9.95
CA LYS A 108 -7.24 11.55 10.83
C LYS A 108 -8.52 11.51 11.68
N ARG A 109 -9.59 10.92 11.16
CA ARG A 109 -10.86 10.73 11.89
C ARG A 109 -10.83 9.59 12.90
N GLY A 110 -9.79 8.75 12.88
CA GLY A 110 -9.72 7.53 13.69
C GLY A 110 -10.65 6.41 13.22
N ASN A 111 -11.19 6.52 12.01
CA ASN A 111 -12.10 5.53 11.42
C ASN A 111 -11.35 4.38 10.75
N LEU A 112 -10.13 4.66 10.25
CA LEU A 112 -9.34 3.69 9.52
C LEU A 112 -8.65 2.70 10.47
N LYS A 113 -9.06 1.44 10.41
CA LYS A 113 -8.40 0.31 11.10
C LYS A 113 -7.60 -0.50 10.11
N ILE A 114 -6.27 -0.42 10.22
CA ILE A 114 -5.33 -1.07 9.30
C ILE A 114 -5.11 -2.55 9.67
N TRP A 115 -5.31 -2.89 10.94
CA TRP A 115 -5.07 -4.21 11.52
C TRP A 115 -6.30 -4.78 12.21
#